data_AF-D0FY12-F1
#
_entry.id   AF-D0FY12-F1
#
_cell.length_a   1.000
_cell.length_b   1.000
_cell.length_c   1.000
_cell.angle_alpha   90.00
_cell.angle_beta   90.00
_cell.angle_gamma   90.00
#
_symmetry.space_group_name_H-M   'P 1'
#
loop_
_entity.id
_entity.type
_entity.pdbx_description
1 polymer ?
#
loop_
_entity_poly.entity_id
_entity_poly.type
_entity_poly.pdbx_seq_one_letter_code
_entity_poly.pdbx_strand_id
1 'polypeptide(L)'
;MTTKIISEAELEVIFTNLSKLAELANTNAYDYYIQTLKTQRLSEQPDKESYYERHHIIPRFEKGKSTDAPENIVKVTVKEHVIAHWLRYKVFNKPQDQCAYLFRVGDTINAIKIRNELVSQARERDRIEKRYFFDADFQAKMGKRGGKKGGSAGSDAQFLARQKVGLQYGRKTGIKNQKETLKEFIANWSIWAFSENAFSTSRVKDRGKELHVLISTKKVL
;
A
#
# COMPACT_ATOMS: atom_id res chain seq x y z
N MET A 1 -32.09 14.12 14.56
CA MET A 1 -31.59 14.76 13.33
C MET A 1 -30.16 14.33 13.14
N THR A 2 -29.84 13.64 12.03
CA THR A 2 -28.48 13.22 11.72
C THR A 2 -27.66 14.45 11.32
N THR A 3 -26.73 14.88 12.17
CA THR A 3 -25.84 16.00 11.86
C THR A 3 -24.89 15.59 10.74
N LYS A 4 -25.18 16.06 9.52
CA LYS A 4 -24.26 15.91 8.37
C LYS A 4 -23.00 16.73 8.64
N ILE A 5 -21.83 16.23 8.21
CA ILE A 5 -20.54 16.94 8.35
C ILE A 5 -20.55 18.27 7.59
N ILE A 6 -21.29 18.30 6.48
CA ILE A 6 -21.41 19.46 5.60
C ILE A 6 -22.79 19.44 4.95
N SER A 7 -23.41 20.61 4.84
CA SER A 7 -24.68 20.80 4.15
C SER A 7 -24.48 20.93 2.64
N GLU A 8 -25.54 20.69 1.88
CA GLU A 8 -25.52 20.85 0.42
C GLU A 8 -25.30 22.31 0.00
N ALA A 9 -25.90 23.27 0.73
CA ALA A 9 -25.69 24.70 0.51
C ALA A 9 -24.22 25.10 0.69
N GLU A 10 -23.54 24.59 1.74
CA GLU A 10 -22.11 24.83 1.95
C GLU A 10 -21.28 24.22 0.81
N LEU A 11 -21.63 23.02 0.34
CA LEU A 11 -20.93 22.38 -0.78
C LEU A 11 -21.03 23.22 -2.07
N GLU A 12 -22.22 23.74 -2.40
CA GLU A 12 -22.42 24.57 -3.59
C GLU A 12 -21.65 25.90 -3.51
N VAL A 13 -21.59 26.53 -2.33
CA VAL A 13 -20.76 27.73 -2.09
C VAL A 13 -19.29 27.40 -2.31
N ILE A 14 -18.82 26.28 -1.75
CA ILE A 14 -17.43 25.81 -1.93
C ILE A 14 -17.14 25.56 -3.41
N PHE A 15 -18.03 24.87 -4.13
CA PHE A 15 -17.86 24.60 -5.56
C PHE A 15 -17.76 25.87 -6.38
N THR A 16 -18.65 26.83 -6.13
CA THR A 16 -18.67 28.10 -6.85
C THR A 16 -17.37 28.86 -6.67
N ASN A 17 -16.88 28.94 -5.42
CA ASN A 17 -15.63 29.61 -5.11
C ASN A 17 -14.42 28.90 -5.71
N LEU A 18 -14.35 27.58 -5.57
CA LEU A 18 -13.25 26.78 -6.14
C LEU A 18 -13.25 26.80 -7.66
N SER A 19 -14.43 26.82 -8.31
CA SER A 19 -14.51 26.87 -9.77
C SER A 19 -13.93 28.17 -10.32
N LYS A 20 -14.22 29.30 -9.69
CA LYS A 20 -13.63 30.60 -10.06
C LYS A 20 -12.11 30.60 -9.91
N LEU A 21 -11.61 30.06 -8.80
CA LEU A 21 -10.17 29.97 -8.55
C LEU A 21 -9.48 28.99 -9.51
N ALA A 22 -10.13 27.87 -9.81
CA ALA A 22 -9.63 26.86 -10.73
C ALA A 22 -9.54 27.38 -12.17
N GLU A 23 -10.50 28.19 -12.59
CA GLU A 23 -10.47 28.87 -13.89
C GLU A 23 -9.25 29.78 -14.03
N LEU A 24 -8.95 30.59 -13.01
CA LEU A 24 -7.74 31.44 -12.97
C LEU A 24 -6.44 30.62 -13.02
N ALA A 25 -6.46 29.41 -12.45
CA ALA A 25 -5.34 28.48 -12.44
C ALA A 25 -5.33 27.50 -13.64
N ASN A 26 -6.23 27.69 -14.62
CA ASN A 26 -6.39 26.82 -15.79
C ASN A 26 -6.52 25.32 -15.44
N THR A 27 -7.36 25.01 -14.46
CA THR A 27 -7.64 23.64 -14.00
C THR A 27 -9.12 23.49 -13.61
N ASN A 28 -9.54 22.31 -13.15
CA ASN A 28 -10.91 22.10 -12.63
C ASN A 28 -10.96 22.24 -11.10
N ALA A 29 -12.17 22.44 -10.57
CA ALA A 29 -12.38 22.68 -9.13
C ALA A 29 -11.86 21.55 -8.23
N TYR A 30 -11.94 20.29 -8.69
CA TYR A 30 -11.43 19.14 -7.93
C TYR A 30 -9.90 19.15 -7.86
N ASP A 31 -9.24 19.26 -9.01
CA ASP A 31 -7.78 19.26 -9.08
C ASP A 31 -7.20 20.46 -8.33
N TYR A 32 -7.81 21.65 -8.46
CA TYR A 32 -7.43 22.84 -7.68
C TYR A 32 -7.52 22.59 -6.17
N TYR A 33 -8.63 21.98 -5.72
CA TYR A 33 -8.83 21.64 -4.32
C TYR A 33 -7.78 20.65 -3.80
N ILE A 34 -7.48 19.61 -4.58
CA ILE A 34 -6.45 18.62 -4.22
C ILE A 34 -5.06 19.28 -4.13
N GLN A 35 -4.72 20.19 -5.06
CA GLN A 35 -3.46 20.94 -4.98
C GLN A 35 -3.39 21.85 -3.76
N THR A 36 -4.50 22.53 -3.43
CA THR A 36 -4.60 23.36 -2.22
C THR A 36 -4.35 22.54 -0.96
N LEU A 37 -4.96 21.36 -0.85
CA LEU A 37 -4.75 20.43 0.25
C LEU A 37 -3.30 19.95 0.31
N LYS A 38 -2.69 19.58 -0.82
CA LYS A 38 -1.28 19.18 -0.86
C LYS A 38 -0.36 20.27 -0.32
N THR A 39 -0.56 21.52 -0.75
CA THR A 39 0.23 22.67 -0.29
C THR A 39 0.04 22.91 1.20
N GLN A 40 -1.19 22.89 1.69
CA GLN A 40 -1.49 23.05 3.13
C GLN A 40 -0.78 21.98 3.97
N ARG A 41 -0.83 20.71 3.54
CA ARG A 41 -0.18 19.60 4.25
C ARG A 41 1.35 19.62 4.19
N LEU A 42 1.95 20.35 3.24
CA LEU A 42 3.39 20.60 3.23
C LEU A 42 3.78 21.69 4.24
N SER A 43 2.91 22.67 4.46
CA SER A 43 3.16 23.77 5.40
C SER A 43 2.85 23.43 6.86
N GLU A 44 1.96 22.46 7.09
CA GLU A 44 1.59 22.04 8.44
C GLU A 44 2.59 21.01 8.99
N GLN A 45 3.09 21.25 10.20
CA GLN A 45 3.64 20.14 10.97
C GLN A 45 2.48 19.22 11.37
N PRO A 46 2.62 17.89 11.24
CA PRO A 46 1.55 16.97 11.59
C PRO A 46 1.25 17.12 13.07
N ASP A 47 0.13 17.78 13.37
CA ASP A 47 -0.45 17.75 14.70
C ASP A 47 -0.76 16.28 15.03
N LYS A 48 -0.17 15.79 16.13
CA LYS A 48 -0.28 14.39 16.56
C LYS A 48 -1.72 13.99 16.87
N GLU A 49 -2.60 14.94 17.15
CA GLU A 49 -3.97 14.68 17.60
C GLU A 49 -5.01 14.65 16.47
N SER A 50 -4.65 15.18 15.30
CA SER A 50 -5.59 15.32 14.17
C SER A 50 -5.72 14.00 13.38
N TYR A 51 -6.96 13.48 13.27
CA TYR A 51 -7.25 12.27 12.51
C TYR A 51 -7.31 12.55 11.01
N TYR A 52 -6.39 11.94 10.26
CA TYR A 52 -6.30 12.03 8.81
C TYR A 52 -6.62 10.71 8.12
N GLU A 53 -7.29 10.82 6.98
CA GLU A 53 -7.59 9.72 6.08
C GLU A 53 -6.75 9.83 4.81
N ARG A 54 -6.50 8.68 4.16
CA ARG A 54 -5.86 8.65 2.84
C ARG A 54 -6.94 8.73 1.78
N HIS A 55 -6.88 9.76 0.94
CA HIS A 55 -7.74 9.90 -0.23
C HIS A 55 -6.94 9.66 -1.50
N HIS A 56 -7.42 8.75 -2.35
CA HIS A 56 -6.86 8.55 -3.69
C HIS A 56 -7.37 9.66 -4.63
N ILE A 57 -6.45 10.39 -5.26
CA ILE A 57 -6.77 11.47 -6.20
C ILE A 57 -7.42 10.86 -7.44
N ILE A 58 -6.81 9.83 -8.00
CA ILE A 58 -7.40 8.96 -9.01
C ILE A 58 -7.84 7.67 -8.32
N PRO A 59 -9.17 7.41 -8.24
CA PRO A 59 -9.72 6.30 -7.48
C PRO A 59 -9.47 4.96 -8.16
N ARG A 60 -9.38 3.90 -7.36
CA ARG A 60 -9.01 2.54 -7.82
C ARG A 60 -9.93 1.94 -8.88
N PHE A 61 -11.19 2.39 -8.96
CA PHE A 61 -12.12 1.91 -9.99
C PHE A 61 -11.75 2.41 -11.39
N GLU A 62 -10.96 3.48 -11.50
CA GLU A 62 -10.39 3.94 -12.78
C GLU A 62 -9.17 3.09 -13.14
N LYS A 63 -9.46 1.90 -13.65
CA LYS A 63 -8.49 0.88 -14.08
C LYS A 63 -7.37 1.51 -14.92
N GLY A 64 -6.12 1.15 -14.59
CA GLY A 64 -4.92 1.54 -15.34
C GLY A 64 -4.40 2.96 -15.06
N LYS A 65 -5.15 3.81 -14.35
CA LYS A 65 -4.72 5.18 -13.99
C LYS A 65 -4.47 5.36 -12.49
N SER A 66 -5.19 4.63 -11.65
CA SER A 66 -4.96 4.67 -10.21
C SER A 66 -3.74 3.86 -9.81
N THR A 67 -2.87 4.49 -9.00
CA THR A 67 -1.73 3.85 -8.34
C THR A 67 -1.85 4.02 -6.82
N ASP A 68 -1.18 3.14 -6.06
CA ASP A 68 -0.97 3.33 -4.60
C ASP A 68 0.27 4.16 -4.29
N ALA A 69 0.81 4.84 -5.31
CA ALA A 69 2.00 5.63 -5.18
C ALA A 69 1.69 6.93 -4.39
N PRO A 70 2.64 7.44 -3.59
CA PRO A 70 2.41 8.59 -2.71
C PRO A 70 1.85 9.82 -3.42
N GLU A 71 2.20 10.05 -4.68
CA GLU A 71 1.74 11.16 -5.50
C GLU A 71 0.24 11.15 -5.80
N ASN A 72 -0.38 9.96 -5.84
CA ASN A 72 -1.81 9.76 -6.06
C ASN A 72 -2.61 9.75 -4.75
N ILE A 73 -1.97 10.07 -3.62
CA ILE A 73 -2.59 9.97 -2.30
C ILE A 73 -2.39 11.29 -1.56
N VAL A 74 -3.48 11.85 -1.05
CA VAL A 74 -3.45 13.05 -0.20
C VAL A 74 -4.04 12.72 1.17
N LYS A 75 -3.47 13.30 2.23
CA LYS A 75 -3.99 13.19 3.59
C LYS A 75 -5.04 14.26 3.82
N VAL A 76 -6.24 13.83 4.16
CA VAL A 76 -7.41 14.72 4.30
C VAL A 76 -8.13 14.46 5.61
N THR A 77 -8.77 15.48 6.16
CA THR A 77 -9.72 15.30 7.26
C THR A 77 -11.00 14.63 6.75
N VAL A 78 -11.85 14.17 7.65
CA VAL A 78 -13.14 13.55 7.29
C VAL A 78 -14.00 14.49 6.43
N LYS A 79 -14.06 15.78 6.80
CA LYS A 79 -14.81 16.81 6.05
C LYS A 79 -14.22 17.04 4.67
N GLU A 80 -12.90 17.17 4.57
CA GLU A 80 -12.21 17.32 3.29
C GLU A 80 -12.40 16.11 2.38
N HIS A 81 -12.45 14.90 2.95
CA HIS A 81 -12.70 13.68 2.18
C HIS A 81 -14.10 13.67 1.55
N VAL A 82 -15.12 14.11 2.30
CA VAL A 82 -16.49 14.25 1.79
C VAL A 82 -16.53 15.28 0.66
N ILE A 83 -15.90 16.44 0.86
CA ILE A 83 -15.82 17.50 -0.16
C ILE A 83 -15.11 16.98 -1.41
N ALA A 84 -13.99 16.26 -1.27
CA ALA A 84 -13.22 15.74 -2.39
C ALA A 84 -14.06 14.77 -3.26
N HIS A 85 -14.78 13.82 -2.65
CA HIS A 85 -15.66 12.93 -3.42
C HIS A 85 -16.81 13.66 -4.10
N TRP A 86 -17.40 14.66 -3.44
CA TRP A 86 -18.47 15.44 -4.02
C TRP A 86 -18.00 16.32 -5.19
N LEU A 87 -16.87 17.03 -5.04
CA LEU A 87 -16.25 17.81 -6.11
C LEU A 87 -15.89 16.93 -7.31
N ARG A 88 -15.33 15.74 -7.05
CA ARG A 88 -15.01 14.77 -8.10
C ARG A 88 -16.26 14.35 -8.86
N TYR A 89 -17.35 14.05 -8.16
CA TYR A 89 -18.64 13.77 -8.78
C TYR A 89 -19.14 14.95 -9.62
N LYS A 90 -19.08 16.18 -9.11
CA LYS A 90 -19.52 17.37 -9.86
C LYS A 90 -18.69 17.63 -11.13
N VAL A 91 -17.38 17.40 -11.08
CA VAL A 91 -16.47 17.64 -12.21
C VAL A 91 -16.55 16.54 -13.27
N PHE A 92 -16.55 15.27 -12.86
CA PHE A 92 -16.44 14.14 -13.79
C PHE A 92 -17.76 13.41 -14.05
N ASN A 93 -18.81 13.71 -13.27
CA ASN A 93 -20.15 13.15 -13.37
C ASN A 93 -20.20 11.61 -13.41
N LYS A 94 -19.38 10.95 -12.59
CA LYS A 94 -19.32 9.49 -12.51
C LYS A 94 -20.15 8.96 -11.34
N PRO A 95 -21.00 7.93 -11.57
CA PRO A 95 -21.86 7.39 -10.52
C PRO A 95 -21.06 6.77 -9.36
N GLN A 96 -19.86 6.23 -9.63
CA GLN A 96 -18.99 5.69 -8.59
C GLN A 96 -18.52 6.77 -7.59
N ASP A 97 -18.25 7.99 -8.09
CA ASP A 97 -17.88 9.12 -7.24
C ASP A 97 -19.09 9.61 -6.43
N GLN A 98 -20.28 9.61 -7.02
CA GLN A 98 -21.52 9.89 -6.29
C GLN A 98 -21.76 8.89 -5.16
N CYS A 99 -21.61 7.59 -5.43
CA CYS A 99 -21.71 6.55 -4.41
C CYS A 99 -20.70 6.79 -3.29
N ALA A 100 -19.44 7.08 -3.62
CA ALA A 100 -18.41 7.37 -2.63
C ALA A 100 -18.77 8.57 -1.75
N TYR A 101 -19.34 9.64 -2.33
CA TYR A 101 -19.87 10.77 -1.56
C TYR A 101 -21.02 10.36 -0.63
N LEU A 102 -22.02 9.63 -1.15
CA LEU A 102 -23.20 9.20 -0.38
C LEU A 102 -22.83 8.29 0.80
N PHE A 103 -21.82 7.43 0.64
CA PHE A 103 -21.31 6.61 1.73
C PHE A 103 -20.62 7.42 2.84
N ARG A 104 -20.23 8.67 2.56
CA ARG A 104 -19.39 9.50 3.43
C ARG A 104 -20.13 10.69 4.05
N VAL A 105 -21.19 11.21 3.40
CA VAL A 105 -21.89 12.43 3.84
C VAL A 105 -22.49 12.32 5.25
N GLY A 106 -22.84 11.11 5.68
CA GLY A 106 -23.39 10.83 7.00
C GLY A 106 -22.37 10.37 8.04
N ASP A 107 -21.07 10.31 7.69
CA ASP A 107 -20.07 9.90 8.65
C ASP A 107 -19.89 10.94 9.75
N THR A 108 -19.34 10.53 10.89
CA THR A 108 -18.86 11.45 11.94
C THR A 108 -17.52 10.94 12.42
N ILE A 109 -16.69 11.82 12.99
CA ILE A 109 -15.38 11.43 13.54
C ILE A 109 -15.57 10.31 14.59
N ASN A 110 -16.58 10.42 15.46
CA ASN A 110 -16.88 9.41 16.47
C ASN A 110 -17.33 8.08 15.84
N ALA A 111 -18.22 8.10 14.85
CA ALA A 111 -18.64 6.88 14.17
C ALA A 111 -17.49 6.18 13.43
N ILE A 112 -16.55 6.94 12.86
CA ILE A 112 -15.34 6.39 12.24
C ILE A 112 -14.43 5.76 13.29
N LYS A 113 -14.21 6.44 14.43
CA LYS A 113 -13.41 5.90 15.55
C LYS A 113 -14.00 4.58 16.06
N ILE A 114 -15.30 4.55 16.36
CA ILE A 114 -16.01 3.35 16.82
C ILE A 114 -15.89 2.22 15.80
N ARG A 115 -16.12 2.52 14.51
CA ARG A 115 -16.00 1.53 13.43
C ARG A 115 -14.59 0.93 13.35
N ASN A 116 -13.56 1.78 13.42
CA ASN A 116 -12.17 1.33 13.37
C ASN A 116 -11.83 0.43 14.57
N GLU A 117 -12.30 0.79 15.76
CA GLU A 117 -12.15 -0.01 16.97
C GLU A 117 -12.84 -1.38 16.83
N LEU A 118 -14.12 -1.39 16.41
CA LEU A 118 -14.87 -2.64 16.20
C LEU A 118 -14.23 -3.54 15.13
N VAL A 119 -13.71 -2.95 14.05
CA VAL A 119 -12.97 -3.70 13.02
C VAL A 119 -11.69 -4.29 13.59
N SER A 120 -10.97 -3.54 14.44
CA SER A 120 -9.76 -4.04 15.11
C SER A 120 -10.08 -5.20 16.05
N GLN A 121 -11.11 -5.05 16.89
CA GLN A 121 -11.56 -6.10 17.80
C GLN A 121 -12.03 -7.35 17.04
N ALA A 122 -12.79 -7.17 15.96
CA ALA A 122 -13.24 -8.27 15.12
C ALA A 122 -12.06 -9.04 14.49
N ARG A 123 -11.05 -8.32 13.98
CA ARG A 123 -9.83 -8.95 13.44
C ARG A 123 -9.06 -9.72 14.51
N GLU A 124 -8.96 -9.18 15.71
CA GLU A 124 -8.26 -9.85 16.81
C GLU A 124 -9.00 -11.11 17.27
N ARG A 125 -10.33 -11.03 17.39
CA ARG A 125 -11.17 -12.20 17.64
C ARG A 125 -10.98 -13.27 16.56
N ASP A 126 -11.04 -12.89 15.28
CA ASP A 126 -10.87 -13.83 14.17
C ASP A 126 -9.46 -14.45 14.18
N ARG A 127 -8.44 -13.73 14.65
CA ARG A 127 -7.07 -14.21 14.83
C ARG A 127 -6.96 -15.25 15.94
N ILE A 128 -7.55 -14.97 17.11
CA ILE A 128 -7.55 -15.88 18.28
C ILE A 128 -8.34 -17.15 17.96
N GLU A 129 -9.54 -17.00 17.39
CA GLU A 129 -10.40 -18.11 16.99
C GLU A 129 -9.89 -18.86 15.75
N LYS A 130 -8.84 -18.36 15.09
CA LYS A 130 -8.29 -18.87 13.83
C LYS A 130 -9.38 -19.10 12.79
N ARG A 131 -10.15 -18.06 12.50
CA ARG A 131 -11.27 -18.07 11.54
C ARG A 131 -10.98 -17.24 10.31
N TYR A 132 -11.69 -17.53 9.22
CA TYR A 132 -11.64 -16.78 7.96
C TYR A 132 -10.20 -16.61 7.45
N PHE A 133 -9.70 -15.37 7.44
CA PHE A 133 -8.36 -15.05 7.00
C PHE A 133 -7.28 -15.71 7.89
N PHE A 134 -7.57 -16.10 9.13
CA PHE A 134 -6.60 -16.76 10.01
C PHE A 134 -6.77 -18.28 10.07
N ASP A 135 -7.71 -18.82 9.31
CA ASP A 135 -7.94 -20.26 9.15
C ASP A 135 -7.26 -20.76 7.87
N ALA A 136 -6.29 -21.67 8.00
CA ALA A 136 -5.56 -22.22 6.87
C ALA A 136 -6.46 -23.05 5.92
N ASP A 137 -7.44 -23.78 6.47
CA ASP A 137 -8.35 -24.61 5.67
C ASP A 137 -9.33 -23.72 4.91
N PHE A 138 -9.85 -22.68 5.56
CA PHE A 138 -10.65 -21.66 4.89
C PHE A 138 -9.87 -20.97 3.78
N GLN A 139 -8.63 -20.53 4.03
CA GLN A 139 -7.78 -19.91 3.02
C GLN A 139 -7.55 -20.85 1.83
N ALA A 140 -7.26 -22.13 2.08
CA ALA A 140 -7.09 -23.13 1.02
C ALA A 140 -8.38 -23.32 0.20
N LYS A 141 -9.55 -23.38 0.86
CA LYS A 141 -10.86 -23.49 0.19
C LYS A 141 -11.18 -22.26 -0.65
N MET A 142 -10.94 -21.05 -0.13
CA MET A 142 -11.15 -19.81 -0.88
C MET A 142 -10.15 -19.66 -2.03
N GLY A 143 -8.90 -20.08 -1.85
CA GLY A 143 -7.90 -20.14 -2.92
C GLY A 143 -8.32 -21.04 -4.07
N LYS A 144 -8.91 -22.21 -3.77
CA LYS A 144 -9.46 -23.13 -4.79
C LYS A 144 -10.64 -22.52 -5.56
N ARG A 145 -11.46 -21.68 -4.91
CA ARG A 145 -12.56 -20.94 -5.58
C ARG A 145 -12.06 -19.89 -6.58
N GLY A 146 -10.84 -19.39 -6.42
CA GLY A 146 -10.22 -18.39 -7.29
C GLY A 146 -9.87 -18.86 -8.71
N GLY A 147 -10.16 -20.11 -9.09
CA GLY A 147 -9.92 -20.67 -10.43
C GLY A 147 -8.63 -21.51 -10.56
N LYS A 148 -8.40 -22.10 -11.75
CA LYS A 148 -7.36 -23.13 -12.02
C LYS A 148 -5.90 -22.63 -11.93
N LYS A 149 -5.66 -21.32 -11.97
CA LYS A 149 -4.36 -20.68 -11.69
C LYS A 149 -4.67 -19.41 -10.90
N GLY A 150 -4.17 -19.30 -9.67
CA GLY A 150 -4.17 -18.02 -8.96
C GLY A 150 -3.54 -16.98 -9.91
N GLY A 151 -4.21 -15.86 -10.17
CA GLY A 151 -4.08 -15.06 -11.40
C GLY A 151 -2.69 -14.54 -11.80
N SER A 152 -1.65 -14.78 -10.99
CA SER A 152 -0.25 -14.46 -11.30
C SER A 152 0.69 -15.68 -11.33
N ALA A 153 0.20 -16.91 -11.17
CA ALA A 153 1.00 -18.12 -11.14
C ALA A 153 1.78 -18.34 -12.46
N GLY A 154 3.10 -18.23 -12.41
CA GLY A 154 4.00 -18.32 -13.57
C GLY A 154 4.11 -17.04 -14.40
N SER A 155 3.52 -15.92 -13.95
CA SER A 155 3.70 -14.61 -14.60
C SER A 155 5.00 -13.92 -14.16
N ASP A 156 5.52 -13.03 -15.01
CA ASP A 156 6.66 -12.18 -14.69
C ASP A 156 6.38 -11.32 -13.44
N ALA A 157 5.14 -10.87 -13.26
CA ALA A 157 4.72 -10.14 -12.06
C ALA A 157 4.91 -10.98 -10.78
N GLN A 158 4.61 -12.27 -10.82
CA GLN A 158 4.88 -13.17 -9.69
C GLN A 158 6.38 -13.43 -9.52
N PHE A 159 7.14 -13.60 -10.59
CA PHE A 159 8.59 -13.76 -10.53
C PHE A 159 9.26 -12.54 -9.87
N LEU A 160 8.91 -11.33 -10.32
CA LEU A 160 9.40 -10.08 -9.76
C LEU A 160 8.99 -9.89 -8.29
N ALA A 161 7.75 -10.24 -7.93
CA ALA A 161 7.30 -10.20 -6.55
C ALA A 161 8.09 -11.19 -5.65
N ARG A 162 8.35 -12.42 -6.14
CA ARG A 162 9.17 -13.42 -5.43
C ARG A 162 10.61 -12.96 -5.27
N GLN A 163 11.21 -12.36 -6.30
CA GLN A 163 12.54 -11.75 -6.25
C GLN A 163 12.59 -10.65 -5.18
N LYS A 164 11.61 -9.74 -5.16
CA LYS A 164 11.55 -8.65 -4.18
C LYS A 164 11.45 -9.17 -2.75
N VAL A 165 10.60 -10.18 -2.50
CA VAL A 165 10.48 -10.83 -1.19
C VAL A 165 11.77 -11.57 -0.81
N GLY A 166 12.40 -12.27 -1.75
CA GLY A 166 13.69 -12.96 -1.55
C GLY A 166 14.82 -12.00 -1.19
N LEU A 167 14.91 -10.84 -1.86
CA LEU A 167 15.90 -9.81 -1.55
C LEU A 167 15.63 -9.15 -0.19
N GLN A 168 14.37 -8.83 0.12
CA GLN A 168 14.00 -8.11 1.34
C GLN A 168 14.04 -9.00 2.59
N TYR A 169 13.56 -10.23 2.48
CA TYR A 169 13.36 -11.14 3.62
C TYR A 169 14.19 -12.42 3.52
N GLY A 170 14.60 -12.84 2.32
CA GLY A 170 15.27 -14.13 2.12
C GLY A 170 16.57 -14.25 2.91
N ARG A 171 17.37 -13.18 3.04
CA ARG A 171 18.56 -13.19 3.90
C ARG A 171 18.20 -13.41 5.38
N LYS A 172 17.23 -12.66 5.91
CA LYS A 172 16.80 -12.74 7.31
C LYS A 172 16.18 -14.10 7.64
N THR A 173 15.24 -14.55 6.80
CA THR A 173 14.56 -15.84 6.96
C THR A 173 15.52 -17.02 6.74
N GLY A 174 16.41 -16.91 5.74
CA GLY A 174 17.44 -17.89 5.45
C GLY A 174 18.35 -18.11 6.65
N ILE A 175 18.93 -17.03 7.21
CA ILE A 175 19.81 -17.09 8.39
C ILE A 175 19.05 -17.61 9.61
N LYS A 176 17.83 -17.12 9.87
CA LYS A 176 17.03 -17.55 11.03
C LYS A 176 16.79 -19.06 11.06
N ASN A 177 16.59 -19.66 9.89
CA ASN A 177 16.29 -21.08 9.73
C ASN A 177 17.53 -21.97 9.52
N GLN A 178 18.75 -21.39 9.51
CA GLN A 178 19.97 -22.20 9.48
C GLN A 178 20.27 -22.84 10.84
N LYS A 179 21.08 -23.91 10.82
CA LYS A 179 21.63 -24.51 12.04
C LYS A 179 22.52 -23.51 12.76
N GLU A 180 22.56 -23.56 14.10
CA GLU A 180 23.29 -22.59 14.92
C GLU A 180 24.79 -22.55 14.58
N THR A 181 25.40 -23.70 14.35
CA THR A 181 26.80 -23.82 13.90
C THR A 181 27.07 -23.10 12.58
N LEU A 182 26.11 -23.10 11.66
CA LEU A 182 26.23 -22.40 10.39
C LEU A 182 26.00 -20.89 10.55
N LYS A 183 25.12 -20.48 11.48
CA LYS A 183 24.97 -19.05 11.83
C LYS A 183 26.24 -18.50 12.44
N GLU A 184 26.86 -19.23 13.36
CA GLU A 184 28.17 -18.88 13.95
C GLU A 184 29.25 -18.81 12.89
N PHE A 185 29.33 -19.81 12.00
CA PHE A 185 30.27 -19.81 10.88
C PHE A 185 30.10 -18.59 9.96
N ILE A 186 28.86 -18.27 9.55
CA ILE A 186 28.55 -17.12 8.69
C ILE A 186 28.77 -15.78 9.42
N ALA A 187 28.60 -15.73 10.74
CA ALA A 187 28.83 -14.54 11.56
C ALA A 187 30.32 -14.23 11.77
N ASN A 188 31.18 -15.24 11.61
CA ASN A 188 32.63 -15.12 11.73
C ASN A 188 33.28 -14.76 10.39
N TRP A 189 34.48 -14.17 10.46
CA TRP A 189 35.30 -13.91 9.27
C TRP A 189 35.52 -15.21 8.50
N SER A 190 35.00 -15.24 7.29
CA SER A 190 35.08 -16.41 6.41
C SER A 190 35.67 -15.98 5.09
N ILE A 191 36.76 -16.63 4.69
CA ILE A 191 37.36 -16.47 3.36
C ILE A 191 36.74 -17.54 2.48
N TRP A 192 35.97 -17.10 1.49
CA TRP A 192 35.42 -17.99 0.49
C TRP A 192 36.37 -18.00 -0.70
N ALA A 193 37.17 -19.07 -0.79
CA ALA A 193 38.02 -19.33 -1.95
C ALA A 193 37.25 -20.22 -2.92
N PHE A 194 36.92 -19.69 -4.08
CA PHE A 194 36.29 -20.45 -5.15
C PHE A 194 37.36 -21.13 -6.02
N SER A 195 37.16 -22.40 -6.31
CA SER A 195 37.98 -23.17 -7.26
C SER A 195 37.04 -23.95 -8.17
N GLU A 196 37.06 -23.67 -9.47
CA GLU A 196 36.21 -24.38 -10.45
C GLU A 196 36.52 -25.88 -10.54
N ASN A 197 37.69 -26.33 -10.08
CA ASN A 197 38.04 -27.76 -10.06
C ASN A 197 37.09 -28.59 -9.16
N ALA A 198 36.53 -27.98 -8.11
CA ALA A 198 35.60 -28.65 -7.19
C ALA A 198 34.22 -28.94 -7.83
N PHE A 199 33.91 -28.34 -8.98
CA PHE A 199 32.65 -28.49 -9.69
C PHE A 199 32.79 -29.11 -11.09
N SER A 200 33.90 -29.81 -11.36
CA SER A 200 34.12 -30.61 -12.58
C SER A 200 33.19 -31.85 -12.69
N THR A 201 31.93 -31.70 -12.34
CA THR A 201 30.86 -32.51 -12.93
C THR A 201 30.52 -31.92 -14.30
N SER A 202 30.28 -32.79 -15.27
CA SER A 202 30.27 -32.57 -16.73
C SER A 202 29.37 -31.47 -17.32
N ARG A 203 28.73 -30.60 -16.53
CA ARG A 203 27.72 -29.64 -16.99
C ARG A 203 28.15 -28.18 -17.06
N VAL A 204 29.34 -27.82 -16.58
CA VAL A 204 29.83 -26.43 -16.63
C VAL A 204 31.12 -26.39 -17.47
N LYS A 205 31.10 -25.64 -18.57
CA LYS A 205 32.27 -25.47 -19.44
C LYS A 205 33.28 -24.55 -18.76
N ASP A 206 34.52 -25.02 -18.65
CA ASP A 206 35.71 -24.32 -18.15
C ASP A 206 35.82 -22.89 -18.74
N ARG A 207 35.90 -21.87 -17.87
CA ARG A 207 36.03 -20.46 -18.27
C ARG A 207 37.34 -19.80 -17.82
N GLY A 208 38.36 -20.59 -17.44
CA GLY A 208 39.70 -20.08 -17.15
C GLY A 208 40.00 -19.81 -15.67
N LYS A 209 41.29 -19.77 -15.35
CA LYS A 209 41.88 -19.85 -13.98
C LYS A 209 41.73 -18.58 -13.13
N GLU A 210 40.53 -18.13 -12.83
CA GLU A 210 40.35 -17.02 -11.89
C GLU A 210 39.96 -17.51 -10.49
N LEU A 211 40.84 -17.27 -9.52
CA LEU A 211 40.55 -17.46 -8.10
C LEU A 211 39.75 -16.26 -7.61
N HIS A 212 38.44 -16.40 -7.48
CA HIS A 212 37.60 -15.37 -6.86
C HIS A 212 37.60 -15.56 -5.35
N VAL A 213 38.15 -14.58 -4.63
CA VAL A 213 38.11 -14.52 -3.16
C VAL A 213 37.03 -13.55 -2.74
N LEU A 214 35.95 -14.05 -2.14
CA LEU A 214 34.91 -13.18 -1.58
C LEU A 214 35.22 -12.94 -0.10
N ILE A 215 35.64 -11.71 0.23
CA ILE A 215 35.84 -11.27 1.61
C ILE A 215 34.56 -10.58 2.07
N SER A 216 33.75 -11.27 2.87
CA SER A 216 32.58 -10.65 3.49
C SER A 216 33.03 -9.82 4.69
N THR A 217 33.12 -8.50 4.53
CA THR A 217 33.43 -7.61 5.66
C THR A 217 32.23 -7.44 6.57
N LYS A 218 32.50 -7.36 7.88
CA LYS A 218 31.52 -7.01 8.90
C LYS A 218 30.91 -5.65 8.56
N LYS A 219 29.67 -5.63 8.08
CA LYS A 219 28.71 -4.59 8.52
C LYS A 219 27.60 -5.28 9.28
N VAL A 220 27.79 -5.32 10.59
CA VAL A 220 26.72 -5.56 11.55
C VAL A 220 25.68 -4.45 11.32
N LEU A 221 24.48 -4.85 10.92
CA LEU A 221 23.24 -4.09 11.05
C LEU A 221 22.20 -5.05 11.65
#